data_AF-A0A949EIR0-F1
#
_entry.id   AF-A0A949EIR0-F1
#
_cell.length_a   1.000
_cell.length_b   1.000
_cell.length_c   1.000
_cell.angle_alpha   90.00
_cell.angle_beta   90.00
_cell.angle_gamma   90.00
#
_symmetry.space_group_name_H-M   'P 1'
#
loop_
_entity.id
_entity.type
_entity.pdbx_description
1 polymer ?
#
loop_
_entity_poly.entity_id
_entity_poly.type
_entity_poly.pdbx_seq_one_letter_code
_entity_poly.pdbx_strand_id
1 'polypeptide(L)'
;MTAYISSEKIKQNSEILSNRIRKRYAHLKKRFARNNIDCFRLYDWDIPEIRLVVDWYVGHLVIGEYVRTQSSSYWLAEMANVIGKTLGVPKDNIHIKIRRTKTENELRYKRMDNKEQGFVVNERDLKFKVNLSDFLDTGLYSDHRDTRDILRKYAKGKDFLNLFSYTGSFTCASA
;
A
#
# COMPACT_ATOMS: atom_id res chain seq x y z
N MET A 1 18.97 -11.68 24.93
CA MET A 1 18.35 -12.58 23.93
C MET A 1 17.17 -11.87 23.31
N THR A 2 17.25 -11.51 22.04
CA THR A 2 16.15 -10.85 21.32
C THR A 2 15.06 -11.89 21.09
N ALA A 3 13.94 -11.82 21.81
CA ALA A 3 12.86 -12.77 21.66
C ALA A 3 12.20 -12.58 20.28
N TYR A 4 12.42 -13.54 19.38
CA TYR A 4 11.74 -13.64 18.10
C TYR A 4 10.23 -13.89 18.33
N ILE A 5 9.37 -13.37 17.46
CA ILE A 5 7.93 -13.64 17.51
C ILE A 5 7.70 -15.17 17.46
N SER A 6 7.10 -15.74 18.50
CA SER A 6 6.80 -17.18 18.58
C SER A 6 5.69 -17.58 17.60
N SER A 7 5.66 -18.84 17.18
CA SER A 7 4.61 -19.39 16.31
C SER A 7 3.19 -19.13 16.86
N GLU A 8 3.00 -19.27 18.17
CA GLU A 8 1.73 -18.96 18.84
C GLU A 8 1.35 -17.48 18.68
N LYS A 9 2.31 -16.57 18.84
CA LYS A 9 2.06 -15.15 18.66
C LYS A 9 1.74 -14.81 17.20
N ILE A 10 2.34 -15.50 16.23
CA ILE A 10 1.99 -15.37 14.81
C ILE A 10 0.54 -15.77 14.60
N LYS A 11 0.12 -16.94 15.10
CA LYS A 11 -1.25 -17.41 14.97
C LYS A 11 -2.26 -16.42 15.57
N GLN A 12 -2.00 -15.94 16.80
CA GLN A 12 -2.84 -14.92 17.43
C GLN A 12 -2.93 -13.63 16.58
N ASN A 13 -1.79 -13.13 16.12
CA ASN A 13 -1.75 -11.93 15.27
C ASN A 13 -2.52 -12.15 13.96
N SER A 14 -2.40 -13.32 13.33
CA SER A 14 -3.12 -13.69 12.11
C SER A 14 -4.64 -13.65 12.28
N GLU A 15 -5.16 -14.17 13.39
CA GLU A 15 -6.61 -14.18 13.67
C GLU A 15 -7.17 -12.77 13.88
N ILE A 16 -6.49 -11.96 14.69
CA ILE A 16 -6.88 -10.56 14.95
C ILE A 16 -6.85 -9.75 13.65
N LEU A 17 -5.78 -9.89 12.86
CA LEU A 17 -5.59 -9.19 11.59
C LEU A 17 -6.67 -9.57 10.58
N SER A 18 -6.99 -10.87 10.45
CA SER A 18 -8.02 -11.36 9.53
C SER A 18 -9.38 -10.72 9.80
N ASN A 19 -9.77 -10.67 11.08
CA ASN A 19 -11.05 -10.06 11.48
C ASN A 19 -11.06 -8.54 11.21
N ARG A 20 -9.96 -7.84 11.49
CA ARG A 20 -9.82 -6.41 11.22
C ARG A 20 -9.92 -6.11 9.72
N ILE A 21 -9.14 -6.83 8.91
CA ILE A 21 -9.05 -6.68 7.46
C ILE A 21 -10.39 -6.95 6.79
N ARG A 22 -11.08 -8.04 7.17
CA ARG A 22 -12.40 -8.38 6.61
C ARG A 22 -13.42 -7.25 6.82
N LYS A 23 -13.50 -6.73 8.05
CA LYS A 23 -14.41 -5.62 8.40
C LYS A 23 -14.06 -4.33 7.65
N ARG A 24 -12.78 -3.96 7.62
CA ARG A 24 -12.29 -2.77 6.91
C ARG A 24 -12.57 -2.87 5.42
N TYR A 25 -12.30 -4.01 4.79
CA TYR A 25 -12.48 -4.21 3.37
C TYR A 25 -13.95 -4.09 2.97
N ALA A 26 -14.85 -4.74 3.70
CA ALA A 26 -16.29 -4.68 3.45
C ALA A 26 -16.83 -3.24 3.46
N HIS A 27 -16.33 -2.40 4.37
CA HIS A 27 -16.70 -0.99 4.46
C HIS A 27 -16.05 -0.15 3.35
N LEU A 28 -14.71 -0.23 3.22
CA LEU A 28 -13.95 0.65 2.31
C LEU A 28 -14.21 0.34 0.84
N LYS A 29 -14.32 -0.94 0.45
CA LYS A 29 -14.59 -1.32 -0.94
C LYS A 29 -15.87 -0.65 -1.45
N LYS A 30 -16.96 -0.72 -0.67
CA LYS A 30 -18.24 -0.10 -1.03
C LYS A 30 -18.13 1.42 -1.08
N ARG A 31 -17.46 2.03 -0.09
CA ARG A 31 -17.28 3.49 -0.01
C ARG A 31 -16.50 4.04 -1.21
N PHE A 32 -15.38 3.40 -1.56
CA PHE A 32 -14.48 3.87 -2.62
C PHE A 32 -15.02 3.55 -4.01
N ALA A 33 -15.66 2.39 -4.21
CA ALA A 33 -16.28 2.05 -5.49
C ALA A 33 -17.35 3.07 -5.92
N ARG A 34 -18.14 3.62 -4.97
CA ARG A 34 -19.14 4.68 -5.25
C ARG A 34 -18.53 5.95 -5.85
N ASN A 35 -17.24 6.18 -5.65
CA ASN A 35 -16.52 7.37 -6.11
C ASN A 35 -15.50 7.03 -7.22
N ASN A 36 -15.60 5.86 -7.86
CA ASN A 36 -14.64 5.38 -8.85
C ASN A 36 -13.19 5.42 -8.34
N ILE A 37 -12.97 4.92 -7.12
CA ILE A 37 -11.64 4.84 -6.49
C ILE A 37 -11.25 3.38 -6.36
N ASP A 38 -10.17 3.02 -7.05
CA ASP A 38 -9.72 1.64 -7.24
C ASP A 38 -8.62 1.20 -6.26
N CYS A 39 -7.91 2.16 -5.67
CA CYS A 39 -6.86 1.91 -4.72
C CYS A 39 -7.03 2.67 -3.42
N PHE A 40 -6.77 2.03 -2.28
CA PHE A 40 -6.88 2.63 -0.95
C PHE A 40 -6.13 1.83 0.12
N ARG A 41 -5.75 2.52 1.21
CA ARG A 41 -5.19 1.87 2.40
C ARG A 41 -6.26 1.11 3.18
N LEU A 42 -6.02 -0.19 3.33
CA LEU A 42 -6.90 -1.09 4.05
C LEU A 42 -6.58 -1.14 5.55
N TYR A 43 -5.29 -1.14 5.87
CA TYR A 43 -4.74 -1.23 7.23
C TYR A 43 -3.43 -0.44 7.32
N ASP A 44 -3.25 0.34 8.37
CA ASP A 44 -2.03 1.14 8.60
C ASP A 44 -1.59 1.02 10.05
N TRP A 45 -1.04 -0.15 10.40
CA TRP A 45 -0.57 -0.43 11.76
C TRP A 45 -1.62 -0.08 12.85
N ASP A 46 -2.91 -0.33 12.58
CA ASP A 46 -4.00 -0.05 13.51
C ASP A 46 -3.87 -0.81 14.85
N ILE A 47 -3.18 -1.96 14.83
CA ILE A 47 -2.95 -2.84 15.98
C ILE A 47 -1.47 -2.74 16.37
N PRO A 48 -1.11 -2.27 17.58
CA PRO A 48 0.27 -2.01 17.98
C PRO A 48 1.24 -3.18 17.73
N GLU A 49 0.79 -4.41 17.94
CA GLU A 49 1.54 -5.65 17.78
C GLU A 49 1.74 -6.08 16.32
N ILE A 50 1.01 -5.49 15.37
CA ILE A 50 1.00 -5.88 13.96
C ILE A 50 1.40 -4.69 13.09
N ARG A 51 2.72 -4.52 12.92
CA ARG A 51 3.34 -3.39 12.22
C ARG A 51 3.35 -3.56 10.70
N LEU A 52 2.16 -3.75 10.13
CA LEU A 52 1.95 -3.88 8.69
C LEU A 52 1.23 -2.67 8.12
N VAL A 53 1.45 -2.49 6.82
CA VAL A 53 0.60 -1.70 5.95
C VAL A 53 -0.01 -2.64 4.93
N VAL A 54 -1.29 -2.46 4.64
CA VAL A 54 -1.98 -3.20 3.58
C VAL A 54 -2.70 -2.20 2.70
N ASP A 55 -2.32 -2.17 1.43
CA ASP A 55 -2.99 -1.39 0.39
C ASP A 55 -3.71 -2.30 -0.59
N TRP A 56 -4.90 -1.87 -1.02
CA TRP A 56 -5.70 -2.52 -2.06
C TRP A 56 -5.51 -1.82 -3.40
N TYR A 57 -5.40 -2.58 -4.49
CA TYR A 57 -5.37 -2.10 -5.87
C TYR A 57 -6.12 -3.07 -6.78
N VAL A 58 -7.40 -2.82 -7.12
CA VAL A 58 -8.19 -3.62 -8.09
C VAL A 58 -7.91 -5.14 -8.05
N GLY A 59 -8.13 -5.79 -6.91
CA GLY A 59 -7.91 -7.24 -6.79
C GLY A 59 -6.47 -7.66 -6.46
N HIS A 60 -5.56 -6.71 -6.28
CA HIS A 60 -4.20 -6.90 -5.78
C HIS A 60 -4.04 -6.34 -4.35
N LEU A 61 -3.08 -6.91 -3.63
CA LEU A 61 -2.65 -6.47 -2.31
C LEU A 61 -1.19 -6.08 -2.34
N VAL A 62 -0.86 -4.90 -1.81
CA VAL A 62 0.52 -4.53 -1.46
C VAL A 62 0.64 -4.57 0.06
N ILE A 63 1.53 -5.40 0.56
CA ILE A 63 1.67 -5.68 2.00
C ILE A 63 3.08 -5.32 2.43
N GLY A 64 3.18 -4.26 3.22
CA GLY A 64 4.43 -3.70 3.70
C GLY A 64 4.67 -4.02 5.18
N GLU A 65 5.88 -4.44 5.54
CA GLU A 65 6.30 -4.50 6.95
C GLU A 65 7.17 -3.31 7.33
N TYR A 66 6.89 -2.70 8.48
CA TYR A 66 7.83 -1.82 9.19
C TYR A 66 8.74 -2.67 10.10
N VAL A 67 9.84 -3.15 9.52
CA VAL A 67 10.70 -4.19 10.14
C VAL A 67 11.31 -3.72 11.47
N ARG A 68 11.35 -4.63 12.45
CA ARG A 68 12.20 -4.52 13.64
C ARG A 68 13.16 -5.70 13.72
N THR A 69 14.17 -5.59 14.59
CA THR A 69 15.14 -6.69 14.85
C THR A 69 14.48 -7.97 15.37
N GLN A 70 13.25 -7.90 15.91
CA GLN A 70 12.48 -9.02 16.45
C GLN A 70 11.61 -9.77 15.42
N SER A 71 11.44 -9.22 14.21
CA SER A 71 10.63 -9.86 13.18
C SER A 71 11.35 -11.07 12.59
N SER A 72 10.70 -12.24 12.57
CA SER A 72 11.24 -13.40 11.88
C SER A 72 11.16 -13.22 10.35
N SER A 73 12.05 -13.87 9.61
CA SER A 73 12.11 -13.75 8.13
C SER A 73 10.85 -14.23 7.42
N TYR A 74 10.06 -15.10 8.05
CA TYR A 74 8.84 -15.69 7.49
C TYR A 74 7.56 -15.00 7.96
N TRP A 75 7.62 -14.11 8.96
CA TRP A 75 6.44 -13.49 9.56
C TRP A 75 5.57 -12.75 8.53
N LEU A 76 6.19 -11.91 7.70
CA LEU A 76 5.51 -11.13 6.67
C LEU A 76 4.83 -12.02 5.62
N ALA A 77 5.49 -13.12 5.21
CA ALA A 77 4.92 -14.07 4.26
C ALA A 77 3.68 -14.77 4.84
N GLU A 78 3.71 -15.16 6.12
CA GLU A 78 2.56 -15.75 6.80
C GLU A 78 1.40 -14.77 6.92
N MET A 79 1.66 -13.54 7.34
CA MET A 79 0.63 -12.48 7.41
C MET A 79 0.03 -12.21 6.03
N ALA A 80 0.85 -12.14 4.99
CA ALA A 80 0.42 -11.91 3.62
C ALA A 80 -0.50 -13.04 3.11
N ASN A 81 -0.13 -14.30 3.37
CA ASN A 81 -0.95 -15.47 3.03
C ASN A 81 -2.31 -15.43 3.73
N VAL A 82 -2.33 -15.08 5.02
CA VAL A 82 -3.56 -14.95 5.82
C VAL A 82 -4.47 -13.85 5.29
N ILE A 83 -3.93 -12.67 4.97
CA ILE A 83 -4.68 -11.56 4.38
C ILE A 83 -5.25 -11.96 3.01
N GLY A 84 -4.42 -12.59 2.16
CA GLY A 84 -4.82 -13.08 0.84
C GLY A 84 -6.00 -14.05 0.92
N LYS A 85 -5.90 -15.08 1.77
CA LYS A 85 -7.00 -16.02 2.04
C LYS A 85 -8.25 -15.33 2.58
N THR A 86 -8.08 -14.39 3.51
CA THR A 86 -9.21 -13.66 4.13
C THR A 86 -10.02 -12.87 3.11
N LEU A 87 -9.36 -12.32 2.07
CA LEU A 87 -9.99 -11.50 1.04
C LEU A 87 -10.26 -12.24 -0.27
N GLY A 88 -9.87 -13.52 -0.37
CA GLY A 88 -9.99 -14.30 -1.60
C GLY A 88 -9.08 -13.81 -2.73
N VAL A 89 -7.93 -13.23 -2.41
CA VAL A 89 -6.97 -12.70 -3.39
C VAL A 89 -5.97 -13.80 -3.77
N PRO A 90 -5.80 -14.12 -5.07
CA PRO A 90 -4.81 -15.10 -5.53
C PRO A 90 -3.39 -14.73 -5.11
N LYS A 91 -2.53 -15.72 -4.88
CA LYS A 91 -1.13 -15.49 -4.46
C LYS A 91 -0.36 -14.60 -5.43
N ASP A 92 -0.57 -14.75 -6.73
CA ASP A 92 0.10 -13.96 -7.76
C ASP A 92 -0.27 -12.47 -7.72
N ASN A 93 -1.38 -12.14 -7.05
CA ASN A 93 -1.84 -10.78 -6.85
C ASN A 93 -1.37 -10.17 -5.51
N ILE A 94 -0.53 -10.87 -4.74
CA ILE A 94 0.01 -10.42 -3.45
C ILE A 94 1.45 -9.96 -3.64
N HIS A 95 1.69 -8.68 -3.35
CA HIS A 95 2.99 -8.03 -3.50
C HIS A 95 3.55 -7.68 -2.12
N ILE A 96 4.64 -8.32 -1.72
CA ILE A 96 5.27 -8.12 -0.41
C ILE A 96 6.36 -7.04 -0.52
N LYS A 97 6.38 -6.09 0.42
CA LYS A 97 7.40 -5.03 0.50
C LYS A 97 8.04 -5.02 1.89
N ILE A 98 9.35 -5.19 1.96
CA ILE A 98 10.10 -5.09 3.22
C ILE A 98 10.64 -3.66 3.34
N ARG A 99 10.12 -2.86 4.28
CA ARG A 99 10.61 -1.50 4.53
C ARG A 99 11.61 -1.52 5.68
N ARG A 100 12.85 -1.14 5.40
CA ARG A 100 13.92 -1.00 6.41
C ARG A 100 14.32 0.46 6.47
N THR A 101 14.40 1.02 7.67
CA THR A 101 15.13 2.27 7.90
C THR A 101 16.62 1.95 7.78
N LYS A 102 17.28 2.37 6.70
CA LYS A 102 18.74 2.19 6.55
C LYS A 102 19.50 3.51 6.69
N THR A 103 20.69 3.35 7.26
CA THR A 103 21.76 4.31 7.56
C THR A 103 22.38 4.94 6.31
N GLU A 104 23.10 6.04 6.52
CA GLU A 104 23.48 7.16 5.63
C GLU A 104 24.04 6.88 4.22
N ASN A 105 24.21 5.63 3.76
CA ASN A 105 25.01 5.31 2.55
C ASN A 105 24.34 4.44 1.46
N GLU A 106 23.04 4.14 1.53
CA GLU A 106 22.33 3.45 0.43
C GLU A 106 21.40 4.40 -0.34
N LEU A 107 21.40 4.27 -1.68
CA LEU A 107 20.48 5.01 -2.55
C LEU A 107 19.02 4.79 -2.10
N ARG A 108 18.32 5.88 -1.80
CA ARG A 108 16.93 5.85 -1.29
C ARG A 108 15.93 5.25 -2.27
N TYR A 109 16.24 5.27 -3.58
CA TYR A 109 15.38 4.72 -4.63
C TYR A 109 16.18 3.73 -5.48
N LYS A 110 15.78 2.45 -5.43
CA LYS A 110 16.35 1.39 -6.24
C LYS A 110 15.23 0.52 -6.80
N ARG A 111 15.33 0.18 -8.08
CA ARG A 111 14.48 -0.82 -8.71
C ARG A 111 14.71 -2.18 -8.05
N MET A 112 13.64 -2.82 -7.60
CA MET A 112 13.64 -4.11 -6.89
C MET A 112 13.45 -5.29 -7.83
N ASP A 113 12.75 -5.09 -8.95
CA ASP A 113 12.40 -6.12 -9.91
C ASP A 113 12.21 -5.50 -11.32
N ASN A 114 12.26 -6.31 -12.37
CA ASN A 114 12.17 -5.90 -13.77
C ASN A 114 10.94 -6.50 -14.48
N LYS A 115 9.80 -6.61 -13.81
CA LYS A 115 8.60 -7.20 -14.42
C LYS A 115 7.94 -6.28 -15.44
N GLU A 116 8.06 -4.96 -15.26
CA GLU A 116 7.45 -3.94 -16.14
C GLU A 116 5.92 -4.04 -16.25
N GLN A 117 5.30 -4.79 -15.33
CA GLN A 117 3.86 -5.01 -15.28
C GLN A 117 3.20 -3.87 -14.51
N GLY A 118 2.89 -2.80 -15.25
CA GLY A 118 2.05 -1.72 -14.75
C GLY A 118 0.61 -1.85 -15.25
N PHE A 119 -0.35 -1.42 -14.44
CA PHE A 119 -1.76 -1.34 -14.83
C PHE A 119 -2.38 0.00 -14.40
N VAL A 120 -3.57 0.30 -14.92
CA VAL A 120 -4.26 1.56 -14.64
C VAL A 120 -5.24 1.37 -13.49
N VAL A 121 -5.26 2.32 -12.55
CA VAL A 121 -6.27 2.45 -11.51
C VAL A 121 -7.02 3.78 -11.67
N ASN A 122 -8.30 3.76 -11.31
CA ASN A 122 -9.12 4.96 -11.27
C ASN A 122 -9.03 5.65 -9.90
N GLU A 123 -9.00 6.98 -9.92
CA GLU A 123 -9.22 7.83 -8.77
C GLU A 123 -10.18 8.96 -9.16
N ARG A 124 -11.48 8.73 -8.96
CA ARG A 124 -12.56 9.61 -9.44
C ARG A 124 -12.53 9.72 -10.96
N ASP A 125 -12.33 10.91 -11.50
CA ASP A 125 -12.22 11.17 -12.93
C ASP A 125 -10.78 11.08 -13.47
N LEU A 126 -9.79 10.83 -12.59
CA LEU A 126 -8.40 10.64 -12.97
C LEU A 126 -8.05 9.16 -13.12
N LYS A 127 -7.07 8.88 -13.97
CA LYS A 127 -6.48 7.55 -14.19
C LYS A 127 -4.99 7.61 -13.97
N PHE A 128 -4.46 6.65 -13.21
CA PHE A 128 -3.05 6.57 -12.89
C PHE A 128 -2.48 5.19 -13.24
N LYS A 129 -1.31 5.17 -13.87
CA LYS A 129 -0.55 3.93 -14.07
C LYS A 129 0.24 3.62 -12.79
N VAL A 130 0.04 2.42 -12.24
CA VAL A 130 0.75 1.92 -11.07
C VAL A 130 1.61 0.71 -11.42
N ASN A 131 2.68 0.49 -10.67
CA ASN A 131 3.52 -0.70 -10.74
C ASN A 131 3.74 -1.22 -9.32
N LEU A 132 3.18 -2.39 -9.02
CA LEU A 132 3.17 -2.93 -7.66
C LEU A 132 4.42 -3.73 -7.31
N SER A 133 5.26 -4.10 -8.30
CA SER A 133 6.34 -5.07 -8.11
C SER A 133 7.72 -4.44 -8.18
N ASP A 134 7.97 -3.56 -9.15
CA ASP A 134 9.33 -3.16 -9.54
C ASP A 134 10.00 -2.16 -8.60
N PHE A 135 9.24 -1.41 -7.80
CA PHE A 135 9.75 -0.37 -6.90
C PHE A 135 9.21 -0.54 -5.49
N LEU A 136 9.81 0.15 -4.51
CA LEU A 136 9.29 0.14 -3.13
C LEU A 136 7.91 0.81 -3.05
N ASP A 137 7.74 1.88 -3.81
CA ASP A 137 6.47 2.60 -3.98
C ASP A 137 5.76 2.13 -5.24
N THR A 138 4.46 2.40 -5.32
CA THR A 138 3.57 1.81 -6.35
C THR A 138 3.32 2.71 -7.55
N GLY A 139 3.83 3.94 -7.53
CA GLY A 139 3.56 4.98 -8.53
C GLY A 139 2.41 5.92 -8.17
N LEU A 140 1.66 5.65 -7.09
CA LEU A 140 0.59 6.53 -6.63
C LEU A 140 0.43 6.48 -5.10
N TYR A 141 0.56 7.64 -4.45
CA TYR A 141 0.29 7.81 -3.02
C TYR A 141 -1.21 8.04 -2.77
N SER A 142 -1.88 7.01 -2.25
CA SER A 142 -3.34 6.98 -2.09
C SER A 142 -3.86 7.84 -0.92
N ASP A 143 -2.99 8.18 0.01
CA ASP A 143 -3.23 9.09 1.15
C ASP A 143 -3.36 10.56 0.70
N HIS A 144 -2.66 10.95 -0.37
CA HIS A 144 -2.76 12.31 -0.95
C HIS A 144 -3.97 12.54 -1.86
N ARG A 145 -4.88 11.57 -1.98
CA ARG A 145 -6.06 11.64 -2.84
C ARG A 145 -6.91 12.89 -2.61
N ASP A 146 -7.20 13.19 -1.35
CA ASP A 146 -8.07 14.32 -1.03
C ASP A 146 -7.30 15.64 -1.15
N THR A 147 -5.98 15.63 -0.93
CA THR A 147 -5.11 16.77 -1.25
C THR A 147 -5.10 17.06 -2.77
N ARG A 148 -5.09 16.03 -3.62
CA ARG A 148 -5.20 16.19 -5.08
C ARG A 148 -6.54 16.83 -5.48
N ASP A 149 -7.65 16.42 -4.86
CA ASP A 149 -8.97 17.03 -5.10
C ASP A 149 -9.01 18.50 -4.65
N ILE A 150 -8.41 18.81 -3.49
CA ILE A 150 -8.28 20.17 -2.99
C ILE A 150 -7.44 21.01 -3.95
N LEU A 151 -6.27 20.53 -4.38
CA LEU A 151 -5.38 21.25 -5.29
C LEU A 151 -6.09 21.66 -6.57
N ARG A 152 -6.88 20.76 -7.16
CA ARG A 152 -7.61 21.02 -8.40
C ARG A 152 -8.45 22.29 -8.34
N LYS A 153 -9.10 22.54 -7.20
CA LYS A 153 -9.92 23.74 -6.97
C LYS A 153 -9.07 25.01 -6.94
N TYR A 154 -7.86 24.95 -6.38
CA TYR A 154 -6.95 26.09 -6.26
C TYR A 154 -6.13 26.38 -7.52
N ALA A 155 -5.85 25.35 -8.32
CA ALA A 155 -5.04 25.44 -9.53
C ALA A 155 -5.82 25.91 -10.76
N LYS A 156 -7.16 25.85 -10.74
CA LYS A 156 -7.99 26.22 -11.88
C LYS A 156 -7.66 27.63 -12.40
N GLY A 157 -7.24 27.72 -13.66
CA GLY A 157 -6.91 28.97 -14.34
C GLY A 157 -5.60 29.61 -13.88
N LYS A 158 -4.66 28.84 -13.32
CA LYS A 158 -3.36 29.33 -12.84
C LYS A 158 -2.21 28.47 -13.35
N ASP A 159 -1.02 29.05 -13.34
CA ASP A 159 0.22 28.30 -13.51
C ASP A 159 0.52 27.49 -12.24
N PHE A 160 0.83 26.21 -12.42
CA PHE A 160 1.12 25.29 -11.33
C PHE A 160 2.50 24.67 -11.49
N LEU A 161 3.34 24.84 -10.47
CA LEU A 161 4.67 24.22 -10.37
C LEU A 161 4.64 23.06 -9.36
N ASN A 162 4.96 21.85 -9.82
CA ASN A 162 5.03 20.65 -9.00
C ASN A 162 6.48 20.21 -8.80
N LEU A 163 7.07 20.55 -7.65
CA LEU A 163 8.42 20.12 -7.28
C LEU A 163 8.36 18.78 -6.53
N PHE A 164 9.39 17.95 -6.71
CA PHE A 164 9.40 16.56 -6.18
C PHE A 164 8.19 15.76 -6.66
N SER A 165 7.82 15.95 -7.93
CA SER A 165 6.56 15.52 -8.54
C SER A 165 6.35 14.01 -8.57
N TYR A 166 7.41 13.22 -8.36
CA TYR A 166 7.39 11.77 -8.48
C TYR A 166 6.84 11.33 -9.86
N THR A 167 5.67 10.69 -9.89
CA THR A 167 4.98 10.28 -11.13
C THR A 167 4.05 11.36 -11.68
N GLY A 168 4.05 12.57 -11.12
CA GLY A 168 3.27 13.70 -11.60
C GLY A 168 1.80 13.70 -11.18
N SER A 169 1.39 12.90 -10.17
CA SER A 169 -0.04 12.76 -9.82
C SER A 169 -0.73 14.07 -9.46
N PHE A 170 -0.01 15.03 -8.86
CA PHE A 170 -0.55 16.37 -8.57
C PHE A 170 -0.64 17.25 -9.82
N THR A 171 0.28 17.10 -10.78
CA THR A 171 0.22 17.77 -12.08
C THR A 171 -0.97 17.28 -12.89
N CYS A 172 -1.25 15.97 -12.87
CA CYS A 172 -2.48 15.43 -13.48
C CYS A 172 -3.75 15.99 -12.83
N ALA A 173 -3.73 16.24 -11.51
CA ALA A 173 -4.87 16.78 -10.79
C ALA A 173 -5.04 18.30 -10.97
N SER A 174 -3.98 19.03 -11.33
CA SER A 174 -4.04 20.48 -11.56
C SER A 174 -4.52 20.86 -12.96
N ALA A 175 -4.40 19.95 -13.93
CA ALA A 175 -4.89 20.11 -15.29
C ALA A 175 -6.43 20.05 -15.36
#